data_AF-X1UHS7-F1
#
_entry.id   AF-X1UHS7-F1
#
_cell.length_a   1.000
_cell.length_b   1.000
_cell.length_c   1.000
_cell.angle_alpha   90.00
_cell.angle_beta   90.00
_cell.angle_gamma   90.00
#
_symmetry.space_group_name_H-M   'P 1'
#
loop_
_entity.id
_entity.type
_entity.pdbx_description
1 polymer ?
#
loop_
_entity_poly.entity_id
_entity_poly.type
_entity_poly.pdbx_seq_one_letter_code
_entity_poly.pdbx_strand_id
1 'polypeptide(L)' 'KEIKESVEDVLKDLDHSNLNDFPAFMDINPTSENIARFLYQVLSEKLNSDSVKVSRVKVSETPGTGAFYWEE' A
#
# COMPACT_ATOMS: atom_id res chain seq x y z
N LYS A 1 1.28 4.01 -18.04
CA LYS A 1 0.31 4.92 -17.38
C LYS A 1 -0.54 4.16 -16.37
N GLU A 2 -1.00 2.96 -16.72
CA GLU A 2 -1.87 2.10 -15.90
C GLU A 2 -1.39 1.83 -14.47
N ILE A 3 -0.09 1.60 -14.25
CA ILE A 3 0.45 1.36 -12.89
C ILE A 3 0.24 2.57 -11.98
N LYS A 4 0.50 3.77 -12.50
CA LYS A 4 0.38 5.00 -11.70
C LYS A 4 -1.08 5.27 -11.35
N GLU A 5 -1.98 5.09 -12.31
CA GLU A 5 -3.42 5.28 -12.09
C GLU A 5 -3.98 4.28 -11.09
N SER A 6 -3.55 3.00 -11.16
CA SER A 6 -3.97 1.98 -10.20
C SER A 6 -3.50 2.29 -8.77
N VAL A 7 -2.27 2.81 -8.63
CA VAL A 7 -1.75 3.25 -7.33
C VAL A 7 -2.49 4.48 -6.84
N GLU A 8 -2.73 5.48 -7.69
CA GLU A 8 -3.48 6.68 -7.34
C GLU A 8 -4.91 6.34 -6.89
N ASP A 9 -5.58 5.38 -7.53
CA ASP A 9 -6.91 4.90 -7.14
C ASP A 9 -6.90 4.27 -5.74
N VAL A 10 -5.95 3.37 -5.45
CA VAL A 10 -5.81 2.76 -4.12
C VAL A 10 -5.45 3.78 -3.04
N LEU A 11 -4.59 4.75 -3.38
CA LEU A 11 -4.21 5.81 -2.46
C LEU A 11 -5.33 6.82 -2.23
N LYS A 12 -6.25 7.00 -3.19
CA LYS A 12 -7.34 7.97 -3.07
C LYS A 12 -8.33 7.63 -1.95
N ASP A 13 -8.55 6.34 -1.70
CA ASP A 13 -9.36 5.89 -0.56
C ASP A 13 -8.67 6.18 0.79
N LEU A 14 -7.34 6.24 0.80
CA LEU A 14 -6.51 6.46 1.99
C LEU A 14 -6.16 7.94 2.20
N ASP A 15 -6.09 8.74 1.13
CA ASP A 15 -5.74 10.16 1.16
C ASP A 15 -6.81 10.99 1.88
N HIS A 16 -6.39 11.85 2.81
CA HIS A 16 -7.29 12.63 3.69
C HIS A 16 -8.27 11.80 4.54
N SER A 17 -8.11 10.49 4.63
CA SER A 17 -8.94 9.60 5.45
C SER A 17 -8.28 9.31 6.80
N ASN A 18 -9.08 9.12 7.84
CA ASN A 18 -8.58 8.58 9.11
C ASN A 18 -8.29 7.09 8.92
N LEU A 19 -7.02 6.71 8.89
CA LEU A 19 -6.62 5.32 8.73
C LEU A 19 -7.22 4.41 9.79
N ASN A 20 -7.47 4.90 11.01
CA ASN A 20 -8.07 4.13 12.10
C ASN A 20 -9.55 3.75 11.83
N ASP A 21 -10.26 4.52 10.99
CA ASP A 21 -11.63 4.20 10.56
C ASP A 21 -11.66 3.25 9.36
N PHE A 22 -10.50 2.97 8.76
CA PHE A 22 -10.42 2.13 7.59
C PHE A 22 -10.54 0.65 8.01
N PRO A 23 -11.37 -0.17 7.32
CA PRO A 23 -11.60 -1.55 7.72
C PRO A 23 -10.34 -2.40 7.86
N ALA A 24 -9.32 -2.13 7.04
CA ALA A 24 -8.04 -2.84 7.09
C ALA A 24 -7.17 -2.52 8.32
N PHE A 25 -7.47 -1.44 9.05
CA PHE A 25 -6.72 -0.97 10.22
C PHE A 25 -7.59 -0.81 11.48
N MET A 26 -8.83 -1.32 11.47
CA MET A 26 -9.70 -1.27 12.66
C MET A 26 -9.16 -2.14 13.81
N ASP A 27 -8.61 -3.32 13.50
CA ASP A 27 -8.06 -4.27 14.48
C ASP A 27 -6.53 -4.21 14.57
N ILE A 28 -5.90 -3.46 13.66
CA ILE A 28 -4.45 -3.43 13.46
C ILE A 28 -3.99 -1.97 13.37
N ASN A 29 -3.01 -1.59 14.19
CA ASN A 29 -2.46 -0.24 14.16
C ASN A 29 -1.96 0.14 12.75
N PRO A 30 -2.33 1.33 12.23
CA PRO A 30 -1.89 1.80 10.91
C PRO A 30 -0.43 2.29 10.94
N THR A 31 0.50 1.40 11.30
CA THR A 31 1.94 1.67 11.24
C THR A 31 2.42 1.63 9.80
N SER A 32 3.56 2.27 9.50
CA SER A 32 4.18 2.24 8.17
C SER A 32 4.35 0.81 7.62
N GLU A 33 4.65 -0.16 8.47
CA GLU A 33 4.79 -1.58 8.10
C GLU A 33 3.46 -2.21 7.67
N ASN A 34 2.39 -1.97 8.44
CA ASN A 34 1.06 -2.50 8.13
C ASN A 34 0.45 -1.82 6.90
N ILE A 35 0.70 -0.52 6.72
CA ILE A 35 0.29 0.21 5.51
C ILE A 35 1.07 -0.34 4.30
N ALA A 36 2.38 -0.58 4.42
CA ALA A 36 3.18 -1.14 3.33
C ALA A 36 2.69 -2.53 2.91
N ARG A 37 2.33 -3.37 3.89
CA ARG A 37 1.73 -4.69 3.64
C ARG A 37 0.38 -4.58 2.96
N PHE A 38 -0.52 -3.75 3.48
CA PHE A 38 -1.85 -3.55 2.90
C PHE A 38 -1.74 -3.07 1.44
N LEU A 39 -0.91 -2.05 1.19
CA LEU A 39 -0.67 -1.56 -0.16
C LEU A 39 -0.07 -2.62 -1.06
N TYR A 40 0.88 -3.44 -0.58
CA TYR A 40 1.44 -4.53 -1.36
C TYR A 40 0.37 -5.54 -1.79
N GLN A 41 -0.52 -5.94 -0.89
CA GLN A 41 -1.60 -6.89 -1.19
C GLN A 41 -2.57 -6.32 -2.24
N VAL A 42 -3.10 -5.13 -2.00
CA VAL A 42 -4.07 -4.49 -2.92
C VAL A 42 -3.45 -4.20 -4.28
N LEU A 43 -2.20 -3.70 -4.31
CA LEU A 43 -1.49 -3.46 -5.57
C LEU A 43 -1.14 -4.76 -6.28
N SER A 44 -0.77 -5.80 -5.55
CA SER A 44 -0.51 -7.12 -6.13
C SER A 44 -1.77 -7.69 -6.77
N GLU A 45 -2.93 -7.59 -6.13
CA GLU A 45 -4.20 -8.06 -6.70
C GLU A 45 -4.59 -7.27 -7.96
N LYS A 46 -4.32 -5.96 -8.02
CA LYS A 46 -4.65 -5.11 -9.18
C LYS A 46 -3.62 -5.18 -10.32
N LEU A 47 -2.33 -5.29 -9.99
CA LEU A 47 -1.22 -5.13 -10.95
C LEU A 47 -0.54 -6.45 -11.32
N ASN A 48 -0.62 -7.49 -10.48
CA ASN A 48 0.03 -8.75 -10.81
C ASN A 48 -0.70 -9.40 -11.99
N SER A 49 0.09 -9.82 -12.97
CA SER A 49 -0.33 -10.51 -14.18
C SER A 49 0.81 -11.43 -14.63
N ASP A 50 0.62 -12.21 -15.69
CA ASP A 50 1.66 -13.09 -16.24
C ASP A 50 2.98 -12.36 -16.57
N SER A 51 2.90 -11.07 -16.91
CA SER A 51 4.05 -10.26 -17.36
C SER A 51 4.61 -9.30 -16.32
N VAL A 52 3.85 -8.96 -15.26
CA VAL A 52 4.22 -7.90 -14.30
C VAL A 52 3.85 -8.33 -12.90
N LYS A 53 4.74 -8.12 -11.93
CA LYS A 53 4.49 -8.39 -10.52
C LYS A 53 5.01 -7.26 -9.65
N VAL A 54 4.29 -6.94 -8.58
CA VAL A 54 4.74 -6.01 -7.55
C VAL A 54 5.90 -6.66 -6.81
N SER A 55 7.10 -6.08 -6.96
CA SER A 55 8.30 -6.62 -6.33
C SER A 55 8.47 -6.18 -4.89
N ARG A 56 8.12 -4.93 -4.56
CA ARG A 56 8.24 -4.35 -3.22
C ARG A 56 7.45 -3.06 -3.10
N VAL A 57 6.88 -2.80 -1.93
CA VAL A 57 6.27 -1.51 -1.57
C VAL A 57 7.07 -0.84 -0.45
N LYS A 58 7.25 0.48 -0.55
CA LYS A 58 7.85 1.31 0.50
C LYS A 58 6.85 2.38 0.94
N VAL A 59 6.57 2.47 2.22
CA VAL A 59 5.81 3.56 2.85
C VAL A 59 6.77 4.40 3.66
N SER A 60 6.73 5.73 3.51
CA SER A 60 7.60 6.64 4.25
C SER A 60 6.75 7.70 4.95
N GLU A 61 6.84 7.73 6.28
CA GLU A 61 6.13 8.70 7.12
C GLU A 61 6.84 10.05 7.13
N THR A 62 8.19 10.04 7.12
CA THR A 62 9.03 11.24 7.08
C THR A 62 10.17 11.08 6.08
N PRO A 63 10.82 12.18 5.64
CA PRO A 63 11.99 12.11 4.77
C PRO A 63 13.16 11.45 5.53
N GLY A 64 13.29 10.13 5.42
CA GLY A 64 14.32 9.34 6.10
C GLY A 64 13.79 8.14 6.88
N THR A 65 12.50 8.12 7.22
CA THR A 65 11.87 7.02 7.97
C THR A 65 10.78 6.38 7.13
N GLY A 66 10.89 5.07 6.92
CA GLY A 66 9.89 4.31 6.20
C GLY A 66 10.05 2.81 6.37
N ALA A 67 9.00 2.09 6.04
CA ALA A 67 8.93 0.64 6.07
C ALA A 67 8.87 0.09 4.65
N PHE A 68 9.43 -1.11 4.48
CA PHE A 68 9.38 -1.87 3.23
C PHE A 68 8.64 -3.18 3.47
N TYR A 69 7.83 -3.59 2.50
CA TYR A 69 7.18 -4.89 2.48
C TYR A 69 7.37 -5.55 1.11
N TRP A 70 7.71 -6.83 1.11
CA TRP A 70 7.81 -7.71 -0.06
C TRP A 70 7.56 -9.16 0.38
N GLU A 71 7.07 -9.98 -0.54
CA GLU A 71 6.86 -11.42 -0.36
C GLU A 71 7.70 -12.18 -1.40
N GLU A 72 8.23 -13.36 -1.03
CA GLU A 72 9.03 -14.24 -1.90
C GLU A 72 8.17 -15.11 -2.82
#